data_AF-A0A535C2W3-F1
#
_entry.id   AF-A0A535C2W3-F1
#
_cell.length_a   1.000
_cell.length_b   1.000
_cell.length_c   1.000
_cell.angle_alpha   90.00
_cell.angle_beta   90.00
_cell.angle_gamma   90.00
#
_symmetry.space_group_name_H-M   'P 1'
#
loop_
_entity.id
_entity.type
_entity.pdbx_description
1 polymer ?
#
loop_
_entity_poly.entity_id
_entity_poly.type
_entity_poly.pdbx_seq_one_letter_code
_entity_poly.pdbx_strand_id
1 'polypeptide(L)'
;MLRVDLHLHSHYSHDGRSSLPELIERAHECRLDRKEAKTLEGEVIGLFITSRVPPFLVPEEAMDLIHGMGGLTYIPHPLDRHRANFRPARLVELAPRIDIIESYNPWCDASANRAAAQLAEDLGKAQATGSDSHSADELGKSWMEMDDYTSTEDFLEKLRYARHVVTASSGTGRRA
;
A
#
# COMPACT_ATOMS: atom_id res chain seq x y z
N MET A 1 -1.88 12.64 -16.02
CA MET A 1 -1.41 11.32 -15.58
C MET A 1 -0.77 11.53 -14.23
N LEU A 2 -1.35 10.92 -13.20
CA LEU A 2 -0.89 11.01 -11.82
C LEU A 2 0.12 9.91 -11.52
N ARG A 3 1.15 10.25 -10.75
CA ARG A 3 2.10 9.31 -10.14
C ARG A 3 1.82 9.20 -8.65
N VAL A 4 1.50 7.99 -8.20
CA VAL A 4 1.11 7.71 -6.81
C VAL A 4 1.96 6.60 -6.21
N ASP A 5 2.37 6.78 -4.96
CA ASP A 5 2.95 5.73 -4.13
C ASP A 5 2.02 5.50 -2.94
N LEU A 6 1.49 4.28 -2.85
CA LEU A 6 0.42 3.92 -1.91
C LEU A 6 0.93 3.28 -0.61
N HIS A 7 2.26 3.06 -0.50
CA HIS A 7 2.85 2.48 0.70
C HIS A 7 4.17 3.16 1.02
N LEU A 8 4.15 4.07 1.99
CA LEU A 8 5.32 4.71 2.59
C LEU A 8 5.04 5.00 4.05
N HIS A 9 6.11 5.12 4.84
CA HIS A 9 6.04 5.38 6.27
C HIS A 9 6.62 6.74 6.60
N SER A 10 6.00 7.44 7.55
CA SER A 10 6.49 8.71 8.10
C SER A 10 6.81 8.54 9.58
N HIS A 11 7.40 9.54 10.23
CA HIS A 11 7.67 9.53 11.68
C HIS A 11 6.44 9.34 12.59
N TYR A 12 5.23 9.35 12.04
CA TYR A 12 4.01 8.96 12.76
C TYR A 12 3.76 7.43 12.76
N SER A 13 4.49 6.67 11.94
CA SER A 13 4.53 5.21 11.93
C SER A 13 5.58 4.71 12.92
N HIS A 14 5.46 3.48 13.42
CA HIS A 14 6.35 2.99 14.48
C HIS A 14 7.81 2.90 14.04
N ASP A 15 8.04 2.57 12.77
CA ASP A 15 9.35 2.35 12.16
C ASP A 15 9.74 3.39 11.09
N GLY A 16 8.88 4.37 10.82
CA GLY A 16 9.15 5.46 9.88
C GLY A 16 10.14 6.49 10.45
N ARG A 17 11.15 6.87 9.66
CA ARG A 17 12.24 7.77 10.11
C ARG A 17 12.11 9.20 9.59
N SER A 18 11.40 9.40 8.48
CA SER A 18 11.33 10.70 7.81
C SER A 18 10.11 11.52 8.22
N SER A 19 10.33 12.83 8.33
CA SER A 19 9.30 13.83 8.55
C SER A 19 8.40 14.00 7.32
N LEU A 20 7.18 14.53 7.51
CA LEU A 20 6.31 14.83 6.36
C LEU A 20 6.94 15.82 5.37
N PRO A 21 7.62 16.90 5.80
CA PRO A 21 8.35 17.79 4.89
C PRO A 21 9.42 17.10 4.05
N GLU A 22 10.26 16.25 4.64
CA GLU A 22 11.30 15.50 3.91
C GLU A 22 10.69 14.57 2.87
N LEU A 23 9.62 13.86 3.24
CA LEU A 23 8.88 13.04 2.29
C LEU A 23 8.31 13.90 1.15
N ILE A 24 7.83 15.12 1.44
CA ILE A 24 7.27 16.06 0.45
C ILE A 24 8.32 16.50 -0.54
N GLU A 25 9.45 16.98 -0.06
CA GLU A 25 10.58 17.37 -0.90
C GLU A 25 11.00 16.22 -1.82
N ARG A 26 11.20 15.03 -1.25
CA ARG A 26 11.60 13.86 -2.02
C ARG A 26 10.56 13.45 -3.07
N ALA A 27 9.28 13.51 -2.75
CA ALA A 27 8.22 13.20 -3.71
C ALA A 27 8.23 14.17 -4.89
N HIS A 28 8.53 15.46 -4.66
CA HIS A 28 8.71 16.42 -5.74
C HIS A 28 9.92 16.08 -6.62
N GLU A 29 11.04 15.68 -6.03
CA GLU A 29 12.22 15.21 -6.77
C GLU A 29 11.91 13.97 -7.63
N CYS A 30 11.16 13.03 -7.08
CA CYS A 30 10.69 11.82 -7.76
C CYS A 30 9.54 12.09 -8.75
N ARG A 31 8.99 13.31 -8.79
CA ARG A 31 7.81 13.70 -9.57
C ARG A 31 6.57 12.84 -9.24
N LEU A 32 6.30 12.61 -7.97
CA LEU A 32 5.06 11.98 -7.51
C LEU A 32 3.98 13.07 -7.36
N ASP A 33 2.87 12.94 -8.10
CA ASP A 33 1.83 13.97 -8.20
C ASP A 33 0.88 13.97 -7.00
N ARG A 34 0.64 12.81 -6.39
CA ARG A 34 -0.11 12.69 -5.13
C ARG A 34 0.58 11.73 -4.16
N LYS A 35 0.46 12.07 -2.88
CA LYS A 35 0.85 11.24 -1.75
C LYS A 35 -0.40 10.82 -1.04
N GLU A 36 -0.70 9.54 -1.00
CA GLU A 36 -1.75 9.07 -0.12
C GLU A 36 -1.18 7.95 0.73
N ALA A 37 -0.75 8.33 1.93
CA ALA A 37 -0.50 7.40 3.02
C ALA A 37 -1.10 7.98 4.30
N LYS A 38 -2.03 7.24 4.90
CA LYS A 38 -2.26 7.27 6.34
C LYS A 38 -2.24 5.83 6.85
N THR A 39 -1.21 5.50 7.60
CA THR A 39 -0.93 4.16 8.10
C THR A 39 -1.50 3.96 9.51
N LEU A 40 -1.97 2.74 9.79
CA LEU A 40 -1.88 2.12 11.10
C LEU A 40 -1.28 0.74 10.88
N GLU A 41 -0.06 0.53 11.37
CA GLU A 41 0.64 -0.72 11.19
C GLU A 41 0.04 -1.85 12.02
N GLY A 42 0.09 -3.03 11.43
CA GLY A 42 -0.16 -4.30 12.08
C GLY A 42 -0.76 -5.31 11.12
N GLU A 43 -1.70 -4.91 10.27
CA GLU A 43 -2.50 -5.88 9.49
C GLU A 43 -3.11 -5.30 8.19
N VAL A 44 -3.65 -4.07 8.23
CA VAL A 44 -4.39 -3.45 7.11
C VAL A 44 -4.08 -1.95 7.06
N ILE A 45 -3.85 -1.40 5.86
CA ILE A 45 -3.72 0.05 5.63
C ILE A 45 -5.07 0.63 5.21
N GLY A 46 -5.46 1.76 5.81
CA GLY A 46 -6.67 2.50 5.46
C GLY A 46 -6.35 3.73 4.62
N LEU A 47 -6.74 3.72 3.35
CA LEU A 47 -6.64 4.87 2.45
C LEU A 47 -7.86 5.80 2.63
N PHE A 48 -7.68 7.10 2.39
CA PHE A 48 -8.73 8.12 2.49
C PHE A 48 -9.44 8.25 3.85
N ILE A 49 -8.83 7.77 4.94
CA ILE A 49 -9.43 7.87 6.28
C ILE A 49 -9.41 9.32 6.82
N THR A 50 -10.52 9.70 7.44
CA THR A 50 -10.71 11.04 8.01
C THR A 50 -10.33 11.10 9.48
N SER A 51 -10.26 9.96 10.17
CA SER A 51 -9.88 9.84 11.57
C SER A 51 -8.98 8.61 11.81
N ARG A 52 -8.33 8.56 12.97
CA ARG A 52 -7.45 7.43 13.35
C ARG A 52 -8.31 6.22 13.73
N VAL A 53 -7.98 5.04 13.19
CA VAL A 53 -8.56 3.78 13.65
C VAL A 53 -7.95 3.40 15.02
N PRO A 54 -8.76 3.03 16.02
CA PRO A 54 -8.23 2.57 17.30
C PRO A 54 -7.28 1.37 17.14
N PRO A 55 -6.18 1.29 17.92
CA PRO A 55 -5.31 0.11 17.91
C PRO A 55 -6.00 -1.10 18.58
N PHE A 56 -5.50 -2.30 18.31
CA PHE A 56 -5.93 -3.57 18.92
C PHE A 56 -7.38 -4.01 18.60
N LEU A 57 -7.96 -3.49 17.53
CA LEU A 57 -9.21 -4.02 16.97
C LEU A 57 -8.95 -5.33 16.23
N VAL A 58 -9.99 -6.16 16.09
CA VAL A 58 -9.93 -7.28 15.15
C VAL A 58 -9.97 -6.75 13.71
N PRO A 59 -9.39 -7.47 12.73
CA PRO A 59 -9.30 -7.00 11.34
C PRO A 59 -10.62 -6.52 10.76
N GLU A 60 -11.70 -7.27 10.98
CA GLU A 60 -13.03 -6.93 10.45
C GLU A 60 -13.52 -5.58 10.96
N GLU A 61 -13.38 -5.30 12.27
CA GLU A 61 -13.80 -4.03 12.86
C GLU A 61 -12.97 -2.87 12.33
N ALA A 62 -11.66 -3.06 12.18
CA ALA A 62 -10.78 -2.04 11.62
C ALA A 62 -11.16 -1.71 10.16
N MET A 63 -11.41 -2.73 9.35
CA MET A 63 -11.81 -2.60 7.95
C MET A 63 -13.20 -1.96 7.81
N ASP A 64 -14.17 -2.39 8.63
CA ASP A 64 -15.52 -1.83 8.61
C ASP A 64 -15.51 -0.35 9.03
N LEU A 65 -14.63 0.06 9.97
CA LEU A 65 -14.42 1.48 10.31
C LEU A 65 -13.79 2.26 9.15
N ILE A 66 -12.81 1.69 8.45
CA ILE A 66 -12.19 2.30 7.27
C ILE A 66 -13.26 2.57 6.20
N HIS A 67 -14.06 1.56 5.87
CA HIS A 67 -15.16 1.69 4.90
C HIS A 67 -16.23 2.67 5.38
N GLY A 68 -16.55 2.68 6.68
CA GLY A 68 -17.51 3.63 7.28
C GLY A 68 -17.09 5.09 7.15
N MET A 69 -15.80 5.37 6.96
CA MET A 69 -15.28 6.71 6.66
C MET A 69 -15.25 7.04 5.15
N GLY A 70 -15.71 6.12 4.28
CA GLY A 70 -15.55 6.20 2.83
C GLY A 70 -14.14 5.84 2.35
N GLY A 71 -13.31 5.25 3.23
CA GLY A 71 -11.96 4.83 2.93
C GLY A 71 -11.88 3.48 2.23
N LEU A 72 -10.69 3.14 1.76
CA LEU A 72 -10.39 1.84 1.13
C LEU A 72 -9.38 1.07 1.97
N THR A 73 -9.48 -0.25 1.95
CA THR A 73 -8.55 -1.15 2.63
C THR A 73 -7.47 -1.63 1.67
N TYR A 74 -6.26 -1.67 2.18
CA TYR A 74 -5.06 -2.05 1.43
C TYR A 74 -4.27 -3.06 2.26
N ILE A 75 -3.97 -4.22 1.66
CA ILE A 75 -3.16 -5.25 2.32
C ILE A 75 -1.71 -5.15 1.84
N PRO A 76 -0.77 -4.71 2.70
CA PRO A 76 0.64 -4.63 2.35
C PRO A 76 1.29 -6.01 2.36
N HIS A 77 2.15 -6.26 1.37
CA HIS A 77 3.03 -7.43 1.22
C HIS A 77 2.48 -8.74 1.85
N PRO A 78 1.30 -9.23 1.42
CA PRO A 78 0.52 -10.24 2.13
C PRO A 78 1.20 -11.61 2.27
N LEU A 79 2.20 -11.89 1.44
CA LEU A 79 2.86 -13.20 1.34
C LEU A 79 4.38 -13.10 1.58
N ASP A 80 4.85 -11.99 2.14
CA ASP A 80 6.22 -11.87 2.62
C ASP A 80 6.44 -12.83 3.81
N ARG A 81 7.43 -13.72 3.70
CA ARG A 81 7.68 -14.76 4.70
C ARG A 81 8.04 -14.23 6.10
N HIS A 82 8.54 -13.00 6.18
CA HIS A 82 9.01 -12.37 7.41
C HIS A 82 8.08 -11.26 7.89
N ARG A 83 7.26 -10.69 6.99
CA ARG A 83 6.47 -9.47 7.25
C ARG A 83 4.98 -9.63 6.97
N ALA A 84 4.53 -10.78 6.47
CA ALA A 84 3.10 -11.04 6.30
C ALA A 84 2.41 -11.12 7.67
N ASN A 85 1.36 -10.32 7.82
CA ASN A 85 0.57 -10.26 9.04
C ASN A 85 -0.57 -11.28 9.06
N PHE A 86 -0.97 -11.78 7.89
CA PHE A 86 -2.04 -12.76 7.74
C PHE A 86 -1.55 -14.08 7.17
N ARG A 87 -2.16 -15.16 7.64
CA ARG A 87 -2.09 -16.45 6.93
C ARG A 87 -2.89 -16.35 5.62
N PRO A 88 -2.48 -17.04 4.54
CA PRO A 88 -3.22 -17.01 3.27
C PRO A 88 -4.72 -17.34 3.41
N ALA A 89 -5.07 -18.34 4.23
CA ALA A 89 -6.47 -18.69 4.48
C ALA A 89 -7.27 -17.52 5.10
N ARG A 90 -6.62 -16.73 5.98
CA ARG A 90 -7.26 -15.58 6.61
C ARG A 90 -7.51 -14.44 5.61
N LEU A 91 -6.64 -14.27 4.61
CA LEU A 91 -6.86 -13.31 3.53
C LEU A 91 -8.08 -13.68 2.69
N VAL A 92 -8.34 -14.97 2.47
CA VAL A 92 -9.54 -15.43 1.76
C VAL A 92 -10.80 -15.14 2.57
N GLU A 93 -10.78 -15.36 3.89
CA GLU A 93 -11.90 -15.00 4.77
C GLU A 93 -12.18 -13.49 4.79
N LEU A 94 -11.12 -12.68 4.80
CA LEU A 94 -11.22 -11.21 4.79
C LEU A 94 -11.48 -10.64 3.40
N ALA A 95 -11.43 -11.45 2.33
CA ALA A 95 -11.59 -10.99 0.96
C ALA A 95 -12.80 -10.08 0.72
N PRO A 96 -13.99 -10.28 1.31
CA PRO A 96 -15.12 -9.37 1.12
C PRO A 96 -14.85 -7.93 1.57
N ARG A 97 -13.89 -7.74 2.48
CA ARG A 97 -13.50 -6.43 3.02
C ARG A 97 -12.26 -5.84 2.37
N ILE A 98 -11.48 -6.64 1.62
CA ILE A 98 -10.26 -6.18 0.98
C ILE A 98 -10.59 -5.46 -0.33
N ASP A 99 -10.08 -4.25 -0.53
CA ASP A 99 -10.21 -3.52 -1.79
C ASP A 99 -8.95 -3.68 -2.66
N ILE A 100 -7.78 -3.54 -2.04
CA ILE A 100 -6.48 -3.47 -2.70
C ILE A 100 -5.50 -4.46 -2.06
N ILE A 101 -4.74 -5.16 -2.90
CA ILE A 101 -3.63 -6.02 -2.49
C ILE A 101 -2.32 -5.48 -3.10
N GLU A 102 -1.30 -5.30 -2.26
CA GLU A 102 0.06 -4.99 -2.73
C GLU A 102 0.64 -6.20 -3.46
N SER A 103 0.70 -6.11 -4.80
CA SER A 103 1.22 -7.17 -5.67
C SER A 103 2.71 -7.02 -5.93
N TYR A 104 3.29 -5.85 -5.67
CA TYR A 104 4.72 -5.64 -5.75
C TYR A 104 5.22 -4.69 -4.67
N ASN A 105 6.15 -5.20 -3.87
CA ASN A 105 6.95 -4.45 -2.91
C ASN A 105 8.44 -4.73 -3.18
N PRO A 106 9.30 -3.71 -3.37
CA PRO A 106 10.72 -3.88 -3.68
C PRO A 106 11.51 -4.69 -2.65
N TRP A 107 11.01 -4.78 -1.42
CA TRP A 107 11.68 -5.46 -0.31
C TRP A 107 11.23 -6.92 -0.15
N CYS A 108 10.22 -7.36 -0.89
CA CYS A 108 9.78 -8.74 -0.92
C CYS A 108 10.63 -9.60 -1.88
N ASP A 109 10.71 -10.90 -1.59
CA ASP A 109 11.18 -11.88 -2.55
C ASP A 109 10.32 -11.85 -3.83
N ALA A 110 10.94 -12.02 -4.99
CA ALA A 110 10.22 -12.03 -6.26
C ALA A 110 9.12 -13.12 -6.32
N SER A 111 9.30 -14.24 -5.61
CA SER A 111 8.27 -15.28 -5.48
C SER A 111 7.07 -14.83 -4.64
N ALA A 112 7.30 -14.05 -3.58
CA ALA A 112 6.24 -13.50 -2.75
C ALA A 112 5.40 -12.46 -3.54
N ASN A 113 6.05 -11.57 -4.29
CA ASN A 113 5.38 -10.62 -5.18
C ASN A 113 4.52 -11.35 -6.24
N ARG A 114 5.07 -12.37 -6.91
CA ARG A 114 4.29 -13.18 -7.87
C ARG A 114 3.08 -13.86 -7.23
N ALA A 115 3.24 -14.41 -6.03
CA ALA A 115 2.15 -15.06 -5.32
C ALA A 115 1.08 -14.03 -4.88
N ALA A 116 1.48 -12.82 -4.48
CA ALA A 116 0.56 -11.75 -4.09
C ALA A 116 -0.24 -11.23 -5.29
N ALA A 117 0.41 -11.10 -6.46
CA ALA A 117 -0.26 -10.78 -7.72
C ALA A 117 -1.31 -11.84 -8.09
N GLN A 118 -0.97 -13.13 -7.98
CA GLN A 118 -1.92 -14.22 -8.24
C GLN A 118 -3.09 -14.20 -7.25
N LEU A 119 -2.81 -14.01 -5.95
CA LEU A 119 -3.85 -13.91 -4.93
C LEU A 119 -4.83 -12.76 -5.22
N ALA A 120 -4.31 -11.61 -5.65
CA ALA A 120 -5.14 -10.47 -6.01
C ALA A 120 -6.03 -10.76 -7.23
N GLU A 121 -5.51 -11.45 -8.24
CA GLU A 121 -6.29 -11.90 -9.40
C GLU A 121 -7.38 -12.90 -8.99
N ASP A 122 -7.02 -13.93 -8.23
CA ASP A 122 -7.94 -14.98 -7.77
C ASP A 122 -9.09 -14.42 -6.93
N LEU A 123 -8.83 -13.36 -6.16
CA LEU A 123 -9.82 -12.68 -5.32
C LEU A 123 -10.51 -11.48 -6.00
N GLY A 124 -10.16 -11.16 -7.26
CA GLY A 124 -10.72 -10.02 -8.01
C GLY A 124 -10.39 -8.64 -7.44
N LYS A 125 -9.28 -8.50 -6.73
CA LYS A 125 -8.87 -7.28 -6.03
C LYS A 125 -8.03 -6.37 -6.91
N ALA A 126 -8.11 -5.07 -6.63
CA ALA A 126 -7.22 -4.12 -7.29
C ALA A 126 -5.78 -4.42 -6.85
N GLN A 127 -4.87 -4.38 -7.80
CA GLN A 127 -3.45 -4.59 -7.55
C GLN A 127 -2.76 -3.26 -7.34
N ALA A 128 -1.80 -3.24 -6.42
CA ALA A 128 -1.00 -2.05 -6.18
C ALA A 128 0.49 -2.34 -6.02
N THR A 129 1.28 -1.31 -6.31
CA THR A 129 2.72 -1.28 -6.05
C THR A 129 3.02 -0.15 -5.09
N GLY A 130 3.73 -0.48 -4.02
CA GLY A 130 4.16 0.45 -3.00
C GLY A 130 5.67 0.36 -2.78
N SER A 131 6.31 1.49 -2.50
CA SER A 131 7.76 1.48 -2.23
C SER A 131 8.11 0.94 -0.86
N ASP A 132 7.17 0.99 0.10
CA ASP A 132 7.33 0.61 1.50
C ASP A 132 8.57 1.29 2.11
N SER A 133 8.70 2.59 1.78
CA SER A 133 9.84 3.44 2.13
C SER A 133 9.76 3.91 3.59
N HIS A 134 10.85 3.72 4.33
CA HIS A 134 11.00 4.10 5.75
C HIS A 134 11.83 5.36 5.92
N SER A 135 12.58 5.71 4.87
CA SER A 135 13.31 6.96 4.72
C SER A 135 13.02 7.59 3.36
N ALA A 136 13.23 8.90 3.25
CA ALA A 136 13.08 9.62 1.99
C ALA A 136 13.94 9.01 0.85
N ASP A 137 15.14 8.53 1.13
CA ASP A 137 16.02 7.95 0.12
C ASP A 137 15.45 6.68 -0.56
N GLU A 138 14.50 6.00 0.09
CA GLU A 138 13.85 4.82 -0.45
C GLU A 138 12.68 5.16 -1.39
N LEU A 139 12.17 6.40 -1.31
CA LEU A 139 11.06 6.86 -2.15
C LEU A 139 11.49 6.93 -3.62
N GLY A 140 10.57 6.49 -4.50
CA GLY A 140 10.80 6.45 -5.96
C GLY A 140 11.39 5.13 -6.48
N LYS A 141 11.53 4.10 -5.62
CA LYS A 141 11.87 2.72 -6.06
C LYS A 141 10.75 2.07 -6.86
N SER A 142 9.51 2.42 -6.54
CA SER A 142 8.34 1.99 -7.27
C SER A 142 7.16 2.92 -7.02
N TRP A 143 6.29 3.07 -8.00
CA TRP A 143 5.05 3.85 -7.93
C TRP A 143 4.08 3.35 -8.99
N MET A 144 2.89 3.94 -9.03
CA MET A 144 1.88 3.66 -10.03
C MET A 144 1.55 4.92 -10.82
N GLU A 145 1.32 4.77 -12.12
CA GLU A 145 0.82 5.83 -12.99
C GLU A 145 -0.63 5.57 -13.38
N MET A 146 -1.50 6.52 -13.10
CA MET A 146 -2.95 6.41 -13.31
C MET A 146 -3.56 7.70 -13.86
N ASP A 147 -4.81 7.62 -14.31
CA ASP A 147 -5.60 8.80 -14.63
C ASP A 147 -5.95 9.60 -13.36
N ASP A 148 -6.40 10.85 -13.55
CA ASP A 148 -7.00 11.61 -12.46
C ASP A 148 -8.33 10.97 -12.03
N TYR A 149 -8.73 11.19 -10.78
CA TYR A 149 -9.92 10.60 -10.17
C TYR A 149 -10.71 11.64 -9.40
N THR A 150 -12.00 11.36 -9.20
CA THR A 150 -12.96 12.29 -8.59
C THR A 150 -13.62 11.77 -7.32
N SER A 151 -13.54 10.46 -7.06
CA SER A 151 -14.01 9.81 -5.83
C SER A 151 -13.11 8.63 -5.46
N THR A 152 -13.35 8.00 -4.31
CA THR A 152 -12.62 6.80 -3.88
C THR A 152 -12.98 5.57 -4.73
N GLU A 153 -14.22 5.48 -5.20
CA GLU A 153 -14.64 4.44 -6.14
C GLU A 153 -14.00 4.62 -7.52
N ASP A 154 -13.96 5.86 -8.03
CA ASP A 154 -13.27 6.21 -9.28
C ASP A 154 -11.76 5.96 -9.16
N PHE A 155 -11.16 6.31 -8.01
CA PHE A 155 -9.77 5.96 -7.71
C PHE A 155 -9.52 4.46 -7.82
N LEU A 156 -10.37 3.64 -7.18
CA LEU A 156 -10.22 2.18 -7.20
C LEU A 156 -10.36 1.62 -8.62
N GLU A 157 -11.29 2.14 -9.42
CA GLU A 157 -11.46 1.73 -10.82
C GLU A 157 -10.24 2.13 -11.67
N LYS A 158 -9.75 3.37 -11.55
CA LYS A 158 -8.55 3.82 -12.27
C LYS A 158 -7.30 3.06 -11.83
N LEU A 159 -7.22 2.67 -10.56
CA LEU A 159 -6.11 1.88 -10.03
C LEU A 159 -6.01 0.50 -10.71
N ARG A 160 -7.14 -0.13 -11.06
CA ARG A 160 -7.15 -1.44 -11.76
C ARG A 160 -6.44 -1.42 -13.10
N TYR A 161 -6.39 -0.26 -13.77
CA TYR A 161 -5.73 -0.09 -15.07
C TYR A 161 -4.42 0.70 -14.98
N ALA A 162 -4.00 1.04 -13.77
CA ALA A 162 -2.81 1.83 -13.54
C ALA A 162 -1.55 1.06 -13.98
N ARG A 163 -0.59 1.80 -14.51
CA ARG A 163 0.69 1.25 -14.91
C ARG A 163 1.62 1.17 -13.70
N HIS A 164 2.01 -0.04 -13.35
CA HIS A 164 3.01 -0.28 -12.31
C HIS A 164 4.40 0.12 -12.82
N VAL A 165 5.08 1.03 -12.11
CA VAL A 165 6.43 1.48 -12.45
C VAL A 165 7.39 1.06 -11.34
N VAL A 166 8.43 0.32 -11.74
CA VAL A 166 9.44 -0.24 -10.85
C VAL A 166 10.80 0.16 -11.38
N THR A 167 11.60 0.86 -10.58
CA THR A 167 12.94 1.33 -10.96
C THR A 167 14.06 0.47 -10.39
N ALA A 168 13.74 -0.42 -9.45
CA ALA A 168 14.68 -1.39 -8.88
C ALA A 168 14.01 -2.77 -8.72
N SER A 169 14.75 -3.82 -9.09
CA SER A 169 14.31 -5.21 -8.91
C SER A 169 14.13 -5.55 -7.43
N SER A 170 13.10 -6.33 -7.11
CA SER A 170 12.81 -6.71 -5.73
C SER A 170 13.82 -7.73 -5.18
N GLY A 171 14.08 -7.68 -3.87
CA GLY A 171 14.93 -8.66 -3.18
C GLY A 171 16.44 -8.53 -3.41
N THR A 172 16.91 -7.45 -4.05
CA THR A 172 18.35 -7.23 -4.34
C THR A 172 19.03 -6.23 -3.41
N GLY A 173 18.32 -5.66 -2.44
CA GLY A 173 18.84 -4.64 -1.50
C GLY A 173 18.54 -4.94 -0.04
N ARG A 174 19.28 -4.31 0.88
CA ARG A 174 18.94 -4.26 2.31
C ARG A 174 18.12 -3.00 2.58
N ARG A 175 17.02 -3.14 3.31
CA ARG A 175 16.20 -2.01 3.82
C ARG A 175 17.04 -1.22 4.83
N ALA A 176 16.92 0.11 4.82
CA ALA A 176 17.74 1.01 5.64
C ALA A 176 17.41 0.93 7.13
#